data_AF-A0AA95MFH9-F1
#
_entry.id   AF-A0AA95MFH9-F1
#
_cell.length_a   1.000
_cell.length_b   1.000
_cell.length_c   1.000
_cell.angle_alpha   90.00
_cell.angle_beta   90.00
_cell.angle_gamma   90.00
#
_symmetry.space_group_name_H-M   'P 1'
#
loop_
_entity.id
_entity.type
_entity.pdbx_description
1 polymer ?
#
loop_
_entity_poly.entity_id
_entity_poly.type
_entity_poly.pdbx_seq_one_letter_code
_entity_poly.pdbx_strand_id
1 'polypeptide(L)'
;MFDATFWTALAAIASLVTALVTARYTFYTGKMVKGELGPKLFVKGEAIDSGSSYDKEVNNDIGLSCEFREIGFVSDSANKKLMINLVNNGKSPATNIEFKYTIILYKHDVKLEKESKLIDIDSKKLVEYKTVHRTSNFDYLPPNDKVEIEVMYMDLLPFVKLQANSLTSNEEKFINKDTNFLEYRHPVFEVMGDSSDFRMSLGQQWVGLTEETDISTNS
;
A
#
# COMPACT_ATOMS: atom_id res chain seq x y z
N MET A 1 -12.38 -22.06 68.45
CA MET A 1 -13.53 -21.16 68.31
C MET A 1 -12.99 -19.88 67.72
N PHE A 2 -13.39 -19.49 66.51
CA PHE A 2 -12.95 -18.23 65.93
C PHE A 2 -13.63 -17.07 66.67
N ASP A 3 -12.87 -16.04 67.03
CA ASP A 3 -13.40 -14.88 67.73
C ASP A 3 -13.93 -13.83 66.74
N ALA A 4 -14.54 -12.76 67.26
CA ALA A 4 -15.10 -11.69 66.43
C ALA A 4 -14.02 -10.99 65.58
N THR A 5 -12.78 -10.90 66.07
CA THR A 5 -11.69 -10.22 65.34
C THR A 5 -11.31 -10.99 64.08
N PHE A 6 -11.24 -12.31 64.14
CA PHE A 6 -11.01 -13.16 62.98
C PHE A 6 -12.04 -12.93 61.87
N TRP A 7 -13.33 -12.92 62.22
CA TRP A 7 -14.41 -12.71 61.23
C TRP A 7 -14.37 -11.30 60.62
N THR A 8 -14.05 -10.28 61.41
CA THR A 8 -13.89 -8.91 60.89
C THR A 8 -12.71 -8.78 59.93
N ALA A 9 -11.58 -9.41 60.23
CA ALA A 9 -10.41 -9.42 59.36
C ALA A 9 -10.70 -10.16 58.04
N LEU A 10 -11.37 -11.31 58.10
CA LEU A 10 -11.78 -12.06 56.91
C LEU A 10 -12.74 -11.26 56.03
N ALA A 11 -13.73 -10.58 56.63
CA ALA A 11 -14.67 -9.72 55.91
C ALA A 11 -13.95 -8.53 55.23
N ALA A 12 -12.97 -7.92 55.90
CA ALA A 12 -12.16 -6.84 55.32
C ALA A 12 -11.33 -7.32 54.11
N ILE A 13 -10.70 -8.50 54.21
CA ILE A 13 -9.94 -9.10 53.11
C ILE A 13 -10.87 -9.44 51.94
N ALA A 14 -12.02 -10.06 52.20
CA ALA A 14 -13.01 -10.39 51.17
C ALA A 14 -13.49 -9.12 50.44
N SER A 15 -13.78 -8.05 51.19
CA SER A 15 -14.20 -6.76 50.62
C SER A 15 -13.12 -6.14 49.73
N LEU A 16 -11.85 -6.21 50.16
CA LEU A 16 -10.72 -5.72 49.37
C LEU A 16 -10.56 -6.51 48.06
N VAL A 17 -10.67 -7.84 48.13
CA VAL A 17 -10.60 -8.71 46.94
C VAL A 17 -11.75 -8.40 45.98
N THR A 18 -12.99 -8.25 46.48
CA THR A 18 -14.14 -7.87 45.66
C THR A 18 -13.94 -6.52 44.99
N ALA A 19 -13.39 -5.53 45.71
CA ALA A 19 -13.08 -4.22 45.14
C ALA A 19 -12.04 -4.31 44.01
N LEU A 20 -10.97 -5.09 44.21
CA LEU A 20 -9.94 -5.30 43.19
C LEU A 20 -10.48 -6.02 41.94
N VAL A 21 -11.30 -7.05 42.12
CA VAL A 21 -11.95 -7.77 41.02
C VAL A 21 -12.89 -6.83 40.25
N THR A 22 -13.69 -6.04 40.96
CA THR A 22 -14.63 -5.09 40.34
C THR A 22 -13.90 -4.00 39.57
N ALA A 23 -12.82 -3.43 40.13
CA ALA A 23 -11.98 -2.45 39.45
C ALA A 23 -11.37 -3.03 38.18
N ARG A 24 -10.84 -4.26 38.26
CA ARG A 24 -10.28 -4.98 37.11
C ARG A 24 -11.34 -5.24 36.04
N TYR A 25 -12.54 -5.69 36.41
CA TYR A 25 -13.64 -5.93 35.49
C TYR A 25 -14.11 -4.63 34.81
N THR A 26 -14.24 -3.54 35.57
CA THR A 26 -14.61 -2.21 35.05
C THR A 26 -13.57 -1.69 34.05
N PHE A 27 -12.28 -1.91 34.33
CA PHE A 27 -11.21 -1.56 33.40
C PHE A 27 -11.31 -2.33 32.07
N TYR A 28 -11.52 -3.65 32.13
CA TYR A 28 -11.64 -4.45 30.91
C TYR A 28 -12.91 -4.13 30.12
N THR A 29 -14.05 -3.97 30.79
CA THR A 29 -15.31 -3.59 30.13
C THR A 29 -15.22 -2.22 29.49
N GLY A 30 -14.64 -1.23 30.17
CA GLY A 30 -14.38 0.09 29.60
C GLY A 30 -13.48 0.03 28.36
N LYS A 31 -12.44 -0.81 28.38
CA LYS A 31 -11.57 -1.03 27.22
C LYS A 31 -12.31 -1.71 26.05
N MET A 32 -13.14 -2.71 26.33
CA MET A 32 -13.91 -3.41 25.29
C MET A 32 -14.98 -2.52 24.67
N VAL A 33 -15.73 -1.76 25.49
CA VAL A 33 -16.77 -0.84 25.00
C VAL A 33 -16.17 0.24 24.10
N LYS A 34 -14.99 0.77 24.45
CA LYS A 34 -14.26 1.71 23.57
C LYS A 34 -13.88 1.08 22.23
N GLY A 35 -13.42 -0.18 22.21
CA GLY A 35 -13.10 -0.87 20.96
C GLY A 35 -14.33 -1.23 20.11
N GLU A 36 -15.48 -1.50 20.73
CA GLU A 36 -16.71 -1.83 19.99
C GLU A 36 -17.43 -0.61 19.42
N LEU A 37 -17.45 0.49 20.17
CA LEU A 37 -18.10 1.75 19.78
C LEU A 37 -17.16 2.74 19.08
N GLY A 38 -15.85 2.47 19.10
CA GLY A 38 -14.80 3.29 18.52
C GLY A 38 -14.85 3.38 16.99
N PRO A 39 -14.04 4.27 16.40
CA PRO A 39 -13.80 4.28 14.97
C PRO A 39 -13.20 2.94 14.54
N LYS A 40 -13.46 2.53 13.30
CA LYS A 40 -12.86 1.31 12.74
C LYS A 40 -12.35 1.63 11.35
N LEU A 41 -11.09 2.07 11.29
CA LEU A 41 -10.46 2.45 10.04
C LEU A 41 -9.88 1.24 9.33
N PHE A 42 -10.17 1.13 8.03
CA PHE A 42 -9.62 0.14 7.14
C PHE A 42 -9.15 0.79 5.85
N VAL A 43 -8.16 0.16 5.21
CA VAL A 43 -7.58 0.60 3.95
C VAL A 43 -7.90 -0.43 2.89
N LYS A 44 -8.42 0.02 1.75
CA LYS A 44 -8.62 -0.81 0.56
C LYS A 44 -7.96 -0.14 -0.63
N GLY A 45 -7.08 -0.85 -1.32
CA GLY A 45 -6.54 -0.37 -2.59
C GLY A 45 -7.39 -0.86 -3.77
N GLU A 46 -7.52 -0.01 -4.78
CA GLU A 46 -8.25 -0.34 -6.01
C GLU A 46 -7.47 0.21 -7.22
N ALA A 47 -7.50 -0.54 -8.31
CA ALA A 47 -7.03 -0.08 -9.62
C ALA A 47 -8.26 0.21 -10.49
N ILE A 48 -8.46 1.47 -10.85
CA ILE A 48 -9.58 1.91 -11.67
C ILE A 48 -9.10 2.36 -13.05
N ASP A 49 -9.99 2.34 -14.04
CA ASP A 49 -9.69 2.92 -15.35
C ASP A 49 -9.47 4.44 -15.23
N SER A 50 -8.35 4.94 -15.76
CA SER A 50 -8.06 6.37 -15.77
C SER A 50 -8.91 7.12 -16.80
N GLY A 51 -9.47 6.43 -17.79
CA GLY A 51 -10.19 7.04 -18.90
C GLY A 51 -9.32 8.08 -19.61
N SER A 52 -9.86 9.29 -19.82
CA SER A 52 -9.13 10.44 -20.38
C SER A 52 -8.46 11.32 -19.30
N SER A 53 -8.64 11.01 -18.02
CA SER A 53 -8.08 11.78 -16.92
C SER A 53 -6.68 11.25 -16.65
N TYR A 54 -5.66 11.88 -17.21
CA TYR A 54 -4.28 11.65 -16.83
C TYR A 54 -3.73 12.94 -16.22
N ASP A 55 -3.47 12.90 -14.92
CA ASP A 55 -2.84 14.01 -14.21
C ASP A 55 -1.37 13.66 -13.93
N LYS A 56 -0.48 14.33 -14.67
CA LYS A 56 0.97 14.18 -14.51
C LYS A 56 1.43 14.58 -13.11
N GLU A 57 0.71 15.49 -12.43
CA GLU A 57 1.11 15.99 -11.12
C GLU A 57 1.10 14.89 -10.06
N VAL A 58 0.20 13.91 -10.17
CA VAL A 58 0.13 12.76 -9.25
C VAL A 58 1.35 11.84 -9.33
N ASN A 59 2.04 11.83 -10.47
CA ASN A 59 3.26 11.05 -10.70
C ASN A 59 4.55 11.90 -10.64
N ASN A 60 4.46 13.24 -10.59
CA ASN A 60 5.62 14.12 -10.62
C ASN A 60 6.51 13.95 -9.39
N ASP A 61 5.92 13.77 -8.22
CA ASP A 61 6.65 13.52 -6.96
C ASP A 61 7.33 12.14 -6.94
N ILE A 62 6.82 11.18 -7.73
CA ILE A 62 7.43 9.85 -7.92
C ILE A 62 8.65 9.94 -8.87
N GLY A 63 8.72 10.98 -9.71
CA GLY A 63 9.86 11.25 -10.59
C GLY A 63 10.03 10.23 -11.72
N LEU A 64 8.93 9.80 -12.34
CA LEU A 64 8.92 8.73 -13.35
C LEU A 64 9.20 9.17 -14.79
N SER A 65 9.18 10.47 -15.07
CA SER A 65 9.05 11.02 -16.43
C SER A 65 10.23 10.78 -17.40
N CYS A 66 11.41 10.40 -16.90
CA CYS A 66 12.61 10.18 -17.74
C CYS A 66 13.18 8.75 -17.69
N GLU A 67 12.67 7.89 -16.80
CA GLU A 67 13.35 6.64 -16.44
C GLU A 67 12.78 5.39 -17.14
N PHE A 68 11.61 5.50 -17.80
CA PHE A 68 11.01 4.37 -18.52
C PHE A 68 11.67 4.01 -19.85
N ARG A 69 12.74 4.72 -20.24
CA ARG A 69 13.58 4.32 -21.39
C ARG A 69 14.53 3.17 -21.05
N GLU A 70 14.58 2.74 -19.79
CA GLU A 70 15.37 1.59 -19.37
C GLU A 70 14.69 0.26 -19.69
N ILE A 71 15.47 -0.82 -19.72
CA ILE A 71 14.98 -2.16 -20.00
C ILE A 71 14.15 -2.68 -18.81
N GLY A 72 13.09 -3.43 -19.12
CA GLY A 72 12.29 -4.15 -18.13
C GLY A 72 10.96 -3.48 -17.78
N PHE A 73 10.59 -2.42 -18.49
CA PHE A 73 9.26 -1.79 -18.47
C PHE A 73 8.39 -2.29 -19.62
N VAL A 74 7.07 -2.07 -19.55
CA VAL A 74 6.18 -2.42 -20.67
C VAL A 74 6.21 -1.38 -21.77
N SER A 75 5.85 -1.77 -22.99
CA SER A 75 5.70 -0.86 -24.13
C SER A 75 4.36 -0.11 -24.13
N ASP A 76 3.31 -0.74 -23.59
CA ASP A 76 1.95 -0.22 -23.62
C ASP A 76 1.52 0.27 -22.24
N SER A 77 0.88 1.44 -22.18
CA SER A 77 0.37 2.01 -20.94
C SER A 77 -0.91 1.32 -20.48
N ALA A 78 -1.05 1.09 -19.18
CA ALA A 78 -2.18 0.35 -18.63
C ALA A 78 -3.51 1.13 -18.63
N ASN A 79 -3.46 2.45 -18.78
CA ASN A 79 -4.58 3.37 -18.57
C ASN A 79 -5.34 3.08 -17.25
N LYS A 80 -4.59 2.74 -16.19
CA LYS A 80 -5.15 2.54 -14.84
C LYS A 80 -4.66 3.62 -13.89
N LYS A 81 -5.44 3.92 -12.87
CA LYS A 81 -5.05 4.73 -11.71
C LYS A 81 -5.19 3.87 -10.46
N LEU A 82 -4.17 3.91 -9.60
CA LEU A 82 -4.23 3.31 -8.28
C LEU A 82 -4.83 4.30 -7.29
N MET A 83 -5.80 3.83 -6.53
CA MET A 83 -6.48 4.58 -5.49
C MET A 83 -6.44 3.83 -4.17
N ILE A 84 -6.42 4.61 -3.09
CA ILE A 84 -6.59 4.11 -1.74
C ILE A 84 -7.90 4.65 -1.18
N ASN A 85 -8.76 3.74 -0.75
CA ASN A 85 -9.96 4.05 0.00
C ASN A 85 -9.67 3.83 1.49
N LEU A 86 -9.67 4.92 2.25
CA LEU A 86 -9.64 4.90 3.71
C LEU A 86 -11.08 4.98 4.23
N VAL A 87 -11.55 3.93 4.89
CA VAL A 87 -12.96 3.77 5.26
C VAL A 87 -13.11 3.69 6.77
N ASN A 88 -14.04 4.44 7.35
CA ASN A 88 -14.43 4.31 8.76
C ASN A 88 -15.72 3.50 8.90
N ASN A 89 -15.62 2.21 9.21
CA ASN A 89 -16.78 1.35 9.48
C ASN A 89 -17.15 1.32 10.98
N GLY A 90 -16.63 2.25 11.76
CA GLY A 90 -16.93 2.39 13.19
C GLY A 90 -18.24 3.10 13.45
N LYS A 91 -18.65 3.13 14.72
CA LYS A 91 -19.85 3.89 15.16
C LYS A 91 -19.53 5.32 15.57
N SER A 92 -18.24 5.65 15.70
CA SER A 92 -17.76 6.98 16.06
C SER A 92 -16.79 7.52 15.01
N PRO A 93 -16.66 8.86 14.91
CA PRO A 93 -15.73 9.47 13.98
C PRO A 93 -14.29 9.17 14.38
N ALA A 94 -13.39 9.19 13.40
CA ALA A 94 -11.95 9.17 13.62
C ALA A 94 -11.40 10.59 13.45
N THR A 95 -10.50 11.00 14.35
CA THR A 95 -9.88 12.33 14.30
C THR A 95 -8.36 12.26 14.25
N ASN A 96 -7.73 13.27 13.63
CA ASN A 96 -6.27 13.37 13.44
C ASN A 96 -5.68 12.07 12.88
N ILE A 97 -6.19 11.64 11.74
CA ILE A 97 -5.81 10.41 11.09
C ILE A 97 -4.47 10.62 10.38
N GLU A 98 -3.50 9.80 10.71
CA GLU A 98 -2.21 9.72 10.02
C GLU A 98 -2.12 8.35 9.35
N PHE A 99 -2.00 8.36 8.03
CA PHE A 99 -1.82 7.16 7.21
C PHE A 99 -0.48 7.20 6.50
N LYS A 100 0.42 6.29 6.88
CA LYS A 100 1.75 6.12 6.29
C LYS A 100 1.76 4.89 5.42
N TYR A 101 2.14 5.06 4.16
CA TYR A 101 2.19 3.99 3.19
C TYR A 101 3.40 4.09 2.28
N THR A 102 3.77 2.95 1.72
CA THR A 102 4.89 2.77 0.81
C THR A 102 4.38 2.27 -0.53
N ILE A 103 4.86 2.90 -1.60
CA ILE A 103 4.66 2.52 -2.99
C ILE A 103 5.96 1.88 -3.44
N ILE A 104 5.90 0.59 -3.79
CA ILE A 104 7.06 -0.16 -4.28
C ILE A 104 6.83 -0.47 -5.76
N LEU A 105 7.69 0.08 -6.60
CA LEU A 105 7.66 -0.05 -8.05
C LEU A 105 8.66 -1.11 -8.46
N TYR A 106 8.28 -1.99 -9.37
CA TYR A 106 9.14 -3.05 -9.86
C TYR A 106 9.30 -2.97 -11.38
N LYS A 107 10.44 -3.46 -11.86
CA LYS A 107 10.71 -3.72 -13.28
C LYS A 107 11.14 -5.17 -13.47
N HIS A 108 11.13 -5.65 -14.71
CA HIS A 108 11.65 -6.98 -15.02
C HIS A 108 13.17 -7.01 -14.97
N ASP A 109 13.72 -8.12 -14.46
CA ASP A 109 15.15 -8.42 -14.52
C ASP A 109 15.49 -8.89 -15.93
N VAL A 110 16.08 -8.00 -16.74
CA VAL A 110 16.49 -8.32 -18.11
C VAL A 110 18.01 -8.31 -18.19
N LYS A 111 18.59 -9.40 -18.70
CA LYS A 111 20.03 -9.55 -18.90
C LYS A 111 20.39 -9.37 -20.38
N LEU A 112 21.23 -8.37 -20.65
CA LEU A 112 21.87 -8.16 -21.95
C LEU A 112 23.27 -8.77 -21.99
N GLU A 113 23.69 -9.31 -23.14
CA GLU A 113 25.10 -9.60 -23.40
C GLU A 113 25.82 -8.41 -24.06
N LYS A 114 27.16 -8.47 -24.05
CA LYS A 114 28.12 -7.46 -24.56
C LYS A 114 27.91 -7.01 -26.01
N GLU A 115 27.02 -7.64 -26.76
CA GLU A 115 26.69 -7.34 -28.16
C GLU A 115 25.20 -6.96 -28.38
N SER A 116 24.54 -6.43 -27.34
CA SER A 116 23.15 -5.92 -27.43
C SER A 116 22.09 -6.96 -27.83
N LYS A 117 22.41 -8.26 -27.73
CA LYS A 117 21.45 -9.35 -27.92
C LYS A 117 20.82 -9.73 -26.58
N LEU A 118 19.49 -9.77 -26.54
CA LEU A 118 18.70 -10.23 -25.40
C LEU A 118 18.88 -11.75 -25.27
N ILE A 119 19.50 -12.18 -24.18
CA ILE A 119 19.81 -13.60 -23.96
C ILE A 119 18.62 -14.30 -23.32
N ASP A 120 18.07 -13.68 -22.28
CA ASP A 120 17.00 -14.25 -21.52
C ASP A 120 16.21 -13.16 -20.81
N ILE A 121 14.90 -13.22 -21.00
CA ILE A 121 13.95 -12.42 -20.26
C ILE A 121 13.26 -13.43 -19.37
N ASP A 122 13.71 -13.51 -18.12
CA ASP A 122 12.94 -14.20 -17.11
C ASP A 122 11.79 -13.26 -16.71
N SER A 123 10.71 -13.34 -17.50
CA SER A 123 9.47 -12.57 -17.33
C SER A 123 8.89 -12.66 -15.93
N LYS A 124 9.27 -13.70 -15.17
CA LYS A 124 8.75 -13.96 -13.82
C LYS A 124 9.58 -13.26 -12.74
N LYS A 125 10.81 -12.85 -13.03
CA LYS A 125 11.69 -12.23 -12.04
C LYS A 125 11.57 -10.71 -12.07
N LEU A 126 10.88 -10.19 -11.06
CA LEU A 126 10.75 -8.75 -10.80
C LEU A 126 11.86 -8.28 -9.87
N VAL A 127 12.45 -7.13 -10.18
CA VAL A 127 13.40 -6.42 -9.32
C VAL A 127 12.79 -5.09 -8.89
N GLU A 128 13.02 -4.74 -7.63
CA GLU A 128 12.59 -3.44 -7.12
C GLU A 128 13.31 -2.35 -7.89
N TYR A 129 12.51 -1.46 -8.48
CA TYR A 129 12.99 -0.34 -9.26
C TYR A 129 13.09 0.91 -8.37
N LYS A 130 12.02 1.19 -7.62
CA LYS A 130 11.93 2.41 -6.81
C LYS A 130 10.95 2.20 -5.67
N THR A 131 11.27 2.77 -4.52
CA THR A 131 10.40 2.77 -3.35
C THR A 131 10.13 4.21 -2.91
N VAL A 132 8.86 4.54 -2.72
CA VAL A 132 8.40 5.88 -2.33
C VAL A 132 7.54 5.78 -1.08
N HIS A 133 7.88 6.58 -0.07
CA HIS A 133 7.11 6.65 1.18
C HIS A 133 6.24 7.90 1.18
N ARG A 134 4.97 7.74 1.53
CA ARG A 134 4.00 8.84 1.63
C ARG A 134 3.29 8.83 2.98
N THR A 135 2.92 10.02 3.42
CA THR A 135 2.08 10.24 4.60
C THR A 135 0.90 11.10 4.19
N SER A 136 -0.31 10.60 4.45
CA SER A 136 -1.55 11.35 4.27
C SER A 136 -2.16 11.64 5.62
N ASN A 137 -2.53 12.90 5.84
CA ASN A 137 -3.12 13.37 7.09
C ASN A 137 -4.55 13.84 6.83
N PHE A 138 -5.46 13.48 7.73
CA PHE A 138 -6.87 13.88 7.68
C PHE A 138 -7.34 14.30 9.07
N ASP A 139 -7.98 15.45 9.19
CA ASP A 139 -8.43 15.93 10.49
C ASP A 139 -9.62 15.13 11.02
N TYR A 140 -10.50 14.68 10.12
CA TYR A 140 -11.79 14.09 10.47
C TYR A 140 -12.29 13.10 9.42
N LEU A 141 -12.81 11.95 9.87
CA LEU A 141 -13.56 10.99 9.04
C LEU A 141 -14.83 10.53 9.79
N PRO A 142 -16.03 10.88 9.28
CA PRO A 142 -17.29 10.47 9.92
C PRO A 142 -17.48 8.94 9.98
N PRO A 143 -18.40 8.45 10.83
CA PRO A 143 -18.82 7.05 10.81
C PRO A 143 -19.46 6.66 9.46
N ASN A 144 -19.13 5.46 8.97
CA ASN A 144 -19.59 4.88 7.70
C ASN A 144 -19.25 5.70 6.45
N ASP A 145 -18.21 6.52 6.53
CA ASP A 145 -17.73 7.33 5.42
C ASP A 145 -16.36 6.86 4.92
N LYS A 146 -15.97 7.35 3.75
CA LYS A 146 -14.68 7.05 3.13
C LYS A 146 -14.02 8.28 2.55
N VAL A 147 -12.69 8.27 2.54
CA VAL A 147 -11.87 9.21 1.81
C VAL A 147 -11.06 8.45 0.76
N GLU A 148 -11.00 9.03 -0.42
CA GLU A 148 -10.29 8.49 -1.57
C GLU A 148 -8.98 9.26 -1.77
N ILE A 149 -7.89 8.54 -1.94
CA ILE A 149 -6.55 9.09 -2.13
C ILE A 149 -6.04 8.58 -3.47
N GLU A 150 -5.75 9.50 -4.38
CA GLU A 150 -5.10 9.17 -5.64
C GLU A 150 -3.62 8.89 -5.38
N VAL A 151 -3.16 7.70 -5.77
CA VAL A 151 -1.78 7.28 -5.51
C VAL A 151 -0.92 7.56 -6.73
N MET A 152 -1.26 6.95 -7.85
CA MET A 152 -0.48 7.08 -9.07
C MET A 152 -1.25 6.61 -10.29
N TYR A 153 -0.90 7.15 -11.45
CA TYR A 153 -1.27 6.58 -12.73
C TYR A 153 -0.29 5.46 -13.09
N MET A 154 -0.86 4.31 -13.44
CA MET A 154 -0.16 3.17 -13.99
C MET A 154 0.19 3.46 -15.44
N ASP A 155 1.43 3.86 -15.65
CA ASP A 155 2.00 4.08 -16.97
C ASP A 155 2.69 2.80 -17.45
N LEU A 156 3.98 2.87 -17.80
CA LEU A 156 4.77 1.75 -18.32
C LEU A 156 5.28 0.78 -17.24
N LEU A 157 4.68 0.78 -16.05
CA LEU A 157 5.11 -0.01 -14.92
C LEU A 157 4.51 -1.42 -14.98
N PRO A 158 5.35 -2.48 -14.95
CA PRO A 158 4.85 -3.84 -15.04
C PRO A 158 4.19 -4.31 -13.74
N PHE A 159 4.71 -3.87 -12.59
CA PHE A 159 4.21 -4.26 -11.29
C PHE A 159 4.39 -3.17 -10.24
N VAL A 160 3.35 -2.97 -9.43
CA VAL A 160 3.34 -2.01 -8.32
C VAL A 160 2.71 -2.66 -7.10
N LYS A 161 3.28 -2.38 -5.94
CA LYS A 161 2.81 -2.85 -4.65
C LYS A 161 2.60 -1.69 -3.70
N LEU A 162 1.44 -1.66 -3.05
CA LEU A 162 1.13 -0.70 -2.01
C LEU A 162 1.10 -1.39 -0.64
N GLN A 163 1.84 -0.81 0.29
CA GLN A 163 1.99 -1.32 1.64
C GLN A 163 1.62 -0.24 2.65
N ALA A 164 0.72 -0.57 3.57
CA ALA A 164 0.39 0.27 4.71
C ALA A 164 1.42 0.01 5.80
N ASN A 165 2.15 1.04 6.20
CA ASN A 165 3.14 0.96 7.27
C ASN A 165 2.51 1.27 8.63
N SER A 166 1.66 2.31 8.67
CA SER A 166 0.97 2.74 9.88
C SER A 166 -0.34 3.42 9.55
N LEU A 167 -1.35 3.19 10.39
CA LEU A 167 -2.61 3.92 10.38
C LEU A 167 -3.02 4.21 11.82
N THR A 168 -3.05 5.49 12.17
CA THR A 168 -3.38 5.93 13.53
C THR A 168 -4.39 7.06 13.51
N SER A 169 -5.13 7.18 14.60
CA SER A 169 -6.02 8.29 14.94
C SER A 169 -5.76 8.70 16.39
N ASN A 170 -6.40 9.77 16.86
CA ASN A 170 -6.39 10.11 18.29
C ASN A 170 -6.99 8.98 19.15
N GLU A 171 -8.00 8.30 18.63
CA GLU A 171 -8.76 7.30 19.37
C GLU A 171 -8.00 5.97 19.47
N GLU A 172 -7.40 5.54 18.36
CA GLU A 172 -6.80 4.20 18.24
C GLU A 172 -5.71 4.09 17.16
N LYS A 173 -4.88 3.05 17.27
CA LYS A 173 -3.94 2.61 16.23
C LYS A 173 -4.51 1.38 15.53
N PHE A 174 -4.67 1.44 14.22
CA PHE A 174 -5.33 0.40 13.42
C PHE A 174 -4.35 -0.51 12.70
N ILE A 175 -3.27 0.06 12.14
CA ILE A 175 -2.19 -0.68 11.47
C ILE A 175 -0.89 -0.35 12.16
N ASN A 176 -0.18 -1.39 12.63
CA ASN A 176 1.07 -1.29 13.37
C ASN A 176 2.21 -2.14 12.78
N LYS A 177 1.93 -2.83 11.68
CA LYS A 177 2.87 -3.67 10.96
C LYS A 177 2.65 -3.46 9.47
N ASP A 178 3.75 -3.56 8.73
CA ASP A 178 3.73 -3.46 7.29
C ASP A 178 2.76 -4.48 6.69
N THR A 179 1.72 -3.97 6.06
CA THR A 179 0.61 -4.77 5.52
C THR A 179 0.38 -4.43 4.06
N ASN A 180 0.52 -5.43 3.19
CA ASN A 180 0.25 -5.26 1.77
C ASN A 180 -1.26 -5.24 1.57
N PHE A 181 -1.77 -4.19 0.93
CA PHE A 181 -3.22 -4.04 0.71
C PHE A 181 -3.58 -3.88 -0.78
N LEU A 182 -2.60 -3.70 -1.66
CA LEU A 182 -2.77 -3.76 -3.10
C LEU A 182 -1.51 -4.26 -3.78
N GLU A 183 -1.70 -5.17 -4.72
CA GLU A 183 -0.68 -5.55 -5.71
C GLU A 183 -1.34 -5.41 -7.08
N TYR A 184 -0.71 -4.65 -7.97
CA TYR A 184 -1.18 -4.45 -9.32
C TYR A 184 -0.16 -5.03 -10.30
N ARG A 185 -0.64 -5.90 -11.20
CA ARG A 185 0.12 -6.45 -12.33
C ARG A 185 -0.44 -5.86 -13.61
N HIS A 186 0.43 -5.43 -14.51
CA HIS A 186 -0.01 -4.92 -15.79
C HIS A 186 -0.70 -6.03 -16.62
N PRO A 187 -1.85 -5.77 -17.26
CA PRO A 187 -2.66 -6.80 -17.94
C PRO A 187 -1.92 -7.57 -19.04
N VAL A 188 -0.95 -6.93 -19.71
CA VAL A 188 -0.05 -7.60 -20.68
C VAL A 188 0.56 -8.88 -20.11
N PHE A 189 0.85 -8.93 -18.81
CA PHE A 189 1.43 -10.12 -18.17
C PHE A 189 0.40 -11.17 -17.73
N GLU A 190 -0.88 -10.81 -17.62
CA GLU A 190 -1.95 -11.78 -17.35
C GLU A 190 -2.31 -12.60 -18.61
N VAL A 191 -2.14 -11.99 -19.79
CA VAL A 191 -2.50 -12.57 -21.08
C VAL A 191 -1.34 -13.33 -21.74
N MET A 192 -0.09 -12.97 -21.43
CA MET A 192 1.10 -13.49 -22.12
C MET A 192 1.91 -14.47 -21.28
N GLY A 193 1.36 -15.66 -21.05
CA GLY A 193 2.16 -16.83 -20.69
C GLY A 193 2.94 -17.33 -21.91
N ASP A 194 4.28 -17.25 -21.85
CA ASP A 194 5.25 -17.89 -22.76
C ASP A 194 5.22 -17.53 -24.27
N SER A 195 4.68 -16.37 -24.69
CA SER A 195 4.78 -15.97 -26.11
C SER A 195 6.16 -15.37 -26.47
N SER A 196 6.64 -15.62 -27.69
CA SER A 196 7.83 -14.96 -28.25
C SER A 196 7.67 -13.44 -28.33
N ASP A 197 6.44 -12.99 -28.56
CA ASP A 197 6.07 -11.58 -28.70
C ASP A 197 6.26 -10.81 -27.40
N PHE A 198 6.08 -11.48 -26.26
CA PHE A 198 6.39 -10.94 -24.95
C PHE A 198 7.87 -10.62 -24.79
N ARG A 199 8.75 -11.57 -25.16
CA ARG A 199 10.20 -11.37 -25.15
C ARG A 199 10.62 -10.26 -26.11
N MET A 200 9.92 -10.13 -27.25
CA MET A 200 10.14 -9.04 -28.18
C MET A 200 9.64 -7.69 -27.63
N SER A 201 8.50 -7.60 -26.95
CA SER A 201 7.98 -6.33 -26.41
C SER A 201 8.91 -5.69 -25.37
N LEU A 202 9.49 -6.52 -24.50
CA LEU A 202 10.49 -6.09 -23.51
C LEU A 202 11.87 -5.79 -24.14
N GLY A 203 12.06 -6.17 -25.40
CA GLY A 203 13.32 -6.03 -26.15
C GLY A 203 13.34 -4.99 -27.26
N GLN A 204 12.21 -4.77 -27.95
CA GLN A 204 12.07 -3.86 -29.09
C GLN A 204 12.22 -2.39 -28.67
N GLN A 205 11.91 -2.08 -27.41
CA GLN A 205 12.15 -0.75 -26.84
C GLN A 205 13.64 -0.37 -26.90
N TRP A 206 14.56 -1.34 -26.96
CA TRP A 206 15.99 -1.11 -27.10
C TRP A 206 16.48 -0.94 -28.54
N VAL A 207 15.91 -1.68 -29.51
CA VAL A 207 16.34 -1.61 -30.92
C VAL A 207 15.98 -0.26 -31.55
N GLY A 208 14.82 0.31 -31.19
CA GLY A 208 14.42 1.64 -31.66
C GLY A 208 15.30 2.78 -31.12
N LEU A 209 15.95 2.61 -29.96
CA LEU A 209 16.87 3.60 -29.39
C LEU A 209 18.27 3.55 -30.02
N THR A 210 18.66 2.43 -30.62
CA THR A 210 19.93 2.32 -31.36
C THR A 210 19.84 2.84 -32.79
N GLU A 211 18.66 2.82 -33.42
CA GLU A 211 18.48 3.31 -34.80
C GLU A 211 18.35 4.85 -34.89
N GLU A 212 17.91 5.55 -33.84
CA GLU A 212 17.83 7.03 -33.84
C GLU A 212 19.18 7.73 -33.61
N THR A 213 20.25 7.01 -33.25
CA THR A 213 21.60 7.57 -33.05
C THR A 213 22.49 7.62 -34.30
N ASP A 214 22.05 7.10 -35.45
CA ASP A 214 22.86 7.03 -36.69
C ASP A 214 22.43 8.02 -37.79
N ILE A 215 21.86 9.18 -37.43
CA ILE A 215 21.62 10.29 -38.37
C ILE A 215 22.37 11.56 -37.94
N SER A 216 23.71 11.49 -37.91
CA SER A 216 24.55 12.64 -38.28
C SER A 216 26.01 12.21 -38.43
N THR A 217 26.42 11.83 -39.64
CA THR A 217 27.75 12.10 -40.19
C THR A 217 27.76 11.74 -41.68
N ASN A 218 27.08 12.57 -42.47
CA ASN A 218 27.47 12.80 -43.86
C ASN A 218 27.91 14.26 -43.94
N SER A 219 29.22 14.46 -43.86
CA SER A 219 29.93 15.67 -44.28
C SER A 219 30.99 15.27 -45.29
#